data_AF-A0A812U6B6-F1
#
_entry.id   AF-A0A812U6B6-F1
#
_cell.length_a   1.000
_cell.length_b   1.000
_cell.length_c   1.000
_cell.angle_alpha   90.00
_cell.angle_beta   90.00
_cell.angle_gamma   90.00
#
_symmetry.space_group_name_H-M   'P 1'
#
loop_
_entity.id
_entity.type
_entity.pdbx_description
1 polymer ?
#
loop_
_entity_poly.entity_id
_entity_poly.type
_entity_poly.pdbx_seq_one_letter_code
_entity_poly.pdbx_strand_id
1 'polypeptide(L)'
;MDGAVNSAAVGEVTFWEQLEGVYVREQDGKYMASIQSNLVHWADEFRSDPSELSITGTREVCLSLGGRVYTAEISPSLGTLLWDDGEVWAKRKPKA
;
A
#
# COMPACT_ATOMS: atom_id res chain seq x y z
N MET A 1 34.73 4.81 -8.50
CA MET A 1 33.82 5.03 -7.36
C MET A 1 32.46 4.57 -7.82
N ASP A 2 32.07 3.47 -7.20
CA ASP A 2 31.07 2.50 -7.60
C ASP A 2 29.66 3.05 -7.54
N GLY A 3 28.80 2.51 -8.40
CA GLY A 3 27.38 2.83 -8.42
C GLY A 3 26.69 2.27 -9.66
N ALA A 4 26.93 0.99 -9.95
CA ALA A 4 26.18 0.27 -10.97
C ALA A 4 24.70 0.21 -10.54
N VAL A 5 23.83 1.00 -11.17
CA VAL A 5 22.40 0.72 -11.17
C VAL A 5 22.14 -0.36 -12.22
N ASN A 6 22.38 -1.60 -11.84
CA ASN A 6 22.06 -2.76 -12.66
C ASN A 6 20.54 -2.89 -12.81
N SER A 7 20.07 -2.54 -14.01
CA SER A 7 19.22 -3.35 -14.88
C SER A 7 18.44 -4.51 -14.21
N ALA A 8 17.10 -4.41 -14.19
CA ALA A 8 16.18 -5.52 -14.51
C ALA A 8 14.71 -5.07 -14.44
N ALA A 9 14.15 -4.61 -15.56
CA ALA A 9 12.70 -4.58 -15.75
C ALA A 9 12.38 -5.43 -16.98
N VAL A 10 12.60 -6.73 -16.85
CA VAL A 10 12.11 -7.74 -17.80
C VAL A 10 11.41 -8.83 -17.00
N GLY A 11 10.10 -8.69 -16.83
CA GLY A 11 9.21 -9.82 -16.52
C GLY A 11 8.81 -10.08 -15.07
N GLU A 12 9.20 -9.26 -14.10
CA GLU A 12 8.66 -9.34 -12.73
C GLU A 12 7.71 -8.18 -12.50
N VAL A 13 6.44 -8.49 -12.21
CA VAL A 13 5.55 -7.51 -11.61
C VAL A 13 6.20 -7.09 -10.29
N THR A 14 6.68 -5.85 -10.20
CA THR A 14 7.31 -5.37 -8.98
C THR A 14 6.30 -5.46 -7.83
N PHE A 15 6.77 -5.72 -6.61
CA PHE A 15 5.90 -5.81 -5.43
C PHE A 15 4.90 -4.64 -5.33
N TRP A 16 5.35 -3.44 -5.71
CA TRP A 16 4.54 -2.24 -5.73
C TRP A 16 3.38 -2.31 -6.72
N GLU A 17 3.59 -2.80 -7.94
CA GLU A 17 2.51 -3.00 -8.93
C GLU A 17 1.40 -3.93 -8.41
N GLN A 18 1.73 -4.87 -7.51
CA GLN A 18 0.74 -5.73 -6.86
C GLN A 18 -0.08 -4.98 -5.81
N LEU A 19 0.50 -3.96 -5.18
CA LEU A 19 -0.18 -3.07 -4.22
C LEU A 19 -0.90 -1.90 -4.88
N GLU A 20 -0.56 -1.54 -6.12
CA GLU A 20 -1.21 -0.39 -6.78
C GLU A 20 -2.72 -0.60 -6.94
N GLY A 21 -3.52 0.35 -6.46
CA GLY A 21 -4.97 0.29 -6.61
C GLY A 21 -5.75 1.16 -5.64
N VAL A 22 -7.06 1.02 -5.68
CA VAL A 22 -8.00 1.73 -4.81
C VAL A 22 -8.33 0.86 -3.61
N TYR A 23 -8.20 1.40 -2.42
CA TYR A 23 -8.44 0.69 -1.16
C TYR A 23 -9.64 1.29 -0.44
N VAL A 24 -10.49 0.39 0.05
CA VAL A 24 -11.65 0.70 0.88
C VAL A 24 -11.52 -0.03 2.21
N ARG A 25 -12.10 0.52 3.27
CA ARG A 25 -12.22 -0.19 4.54
C ARG A 25 -13.19 -1.35 4.38
N GLU A 26 -12.78 -2.53 4.82
CA GLU A 26 -13.56 -3.76 4.63
C GLU A 26 -14.92 -3.69 5.34
N GLN A 27 -14.97 -3.07 6.51
CA GLN A 27 -16.17 -3.05 7.37
C GLN A 27 -17.37 -2.30 6.76
N ASP A 28 -17.13 -1.16 6.12
CA ASP A 28 -18.18 -0.24 5.67
C ASP A 28 -18.04 0.19 4.20
N GLY A 29 -16.99 -0.27 3.51
CA GLY A 29 -16.70 0.09 2.13
C GLY A 29 -16.22 1.53 1.95
N LYS A 30 -15.89 2.24 3.03
CA LYS A 30 -15.41 3.62 2.99
C LYS A 30 -14.11 3.70 2.19
N TYR A 31 -14.03 4.66 1.26
CA TYR A 31 -12.78 4.91 0.54
C TYR A 31 -11.70 5.40 1.51
N MET A 32 -10.56 4.70 1.54
CA MET A 32 -9.44 5.02 2.43
C MET A 32 -8.34 5.76 1.68
N ALA A 33 -7.88 5.17 0.58
CA ALA A 33 -6.77 5.70 -0.19
C ALA A 33 -6.67 5.04 -1.58
N SER A 34 -5.88 5.64 -2.45
CA SER A 34 -5.30 4.95 -3.61
C SER A 34 -3.80 4.80 -3.41
N ILE A 35 -3.26 3.63 -3.75
CA ILE A 35 -1.83 3.35 -3.71
C ILE A 35 -1.30 3.39 -5.14
N GLN A 36 -0.28 4.20 -5.38
CA GLN A 36 0.41 4.32 -6.67
C GLN A 36 1.92 4.25 -6.42
N SER A 37 2.60 3.29 -7.06
CA SER A 37 3.98 2.92 -6.75
C SER A 37 4.14 2.62 -5.24
N ASN A 38 4.81 3.50 -4.49
CA ASN A 38 4.97 3.37 -3.03
C ASN A 38 4.26 4.50 -2.26
N LEU A 39 3.36 5.26 -2.88
CA LEU A 39 2.66 6.37 -2.24
C LEU A 39 1.20 6.04 -1.96
N VAL A 40 0.77 6.32 -0.72
CA VAL A 40 -0.62 6.29 -0.27
C VAL A 40 -1.21 7.69 -0.46
N HIS A 41 -2.06 7.83 -1.46
CA HIS A 41 -2.89 9.01 -1.67
C HIS A 41 -4.19 8.84 -0.89
N TRP A 42 -4.25 9.46 0.29
CA TRP A 42 -5.38 9.42 1.19
C TRP A 42 -6.66 9.98 0.56
N ALA A 43 -7.82 9.52 1.04
CA ALA A 43 -9.08 10.16 0.71
C ALA A 43 -9.10 11.62 1.16
N ASP A 44 -9.68 12.49 0.33
CA ASP A 44 -9.71 13.96 0.53
C ASP A 44 -10.25 14.36 1.91
N GLU A 45 -11.19 13.58 2.47
CA GLU A 45 -11.77 13.82 3.79
C GLU A 45 -10.75 13.76 4.94
N PHE A 46 -9.66 13.00 4.77
CA PHE A 46 -8.58 12.94 5.76
C PHE A 46 -7.67 14.17 5.72
N ARG A 47 -7.68 14.93 4.61
CA ARG A 47 -6.86 16.14 4.41
C ARG A 47 -5.37 15.93 4.72
N SER A 48 -4.85 14.77 4.37
CA SER A 48 -3.45 14.38 4.58
C SER A 48 -2.68 14.42 3.27
N ASP A 49 -1.43 14.87 3.32
CA ASP A 49 -0.48 14.70 2.21
C ASP A 49 -0.20 13.21 1.97
N PRO A 50 0.20 12.82 0.74
CA PRO A 50 0.53 11.43 0.46
C PRO A 50 1.60 10.88 1.40
N SER A 51 1.42 9.64 1.87
CA SER A 51 2.39 8.97 2.75
C SER A 51 3.15 7.89 1.99
N GLU A 52 4.45 7.78 2.23
CA GLU A 52 5.28 6.75 1.62
C GLU A 52 5.15 5.41 2.36
N LEU A 53 4.98 4.33 1.62
CA LEU A 53 5.09 2.96 2.08
C LEU A 53 6.54 2.50 2.00
N SER A 54 6.99 1.84 3.05
CA SER A 54 8.26 1.12 3.08
C SER A 54 8.02 -0.38 3.26
N ILE A 55 8.83 -1.21 2.61
CA ILE A 55 8.81 -2.66 2.79
C ILE A 55 9.63 -2.99 4.03
N THR A 56 9.03 -3.65 5.00
CA THR A 56 9.69 -4.11 6.23
C THR A 56 9.91 -5.61 6.26
N GLY A 57 9.22 -6.36 5.40
CA GLY A 57 9.38 -7.80 5.23
C GLY A 57 8.74 -8.32 3.95
N THR A 58 8.77 -9.64 3.73
CA THR A 58 8.28 -10.26 2.48
C THR A 58 6.83 -9.94 2.14
N ARG A 59 5.99 -9.69 3.16
CA ARG A 59 4.56 -9.36 3.01
C ARG A 59 4.13 -8.30 4.03
N GLU A 60 5.05 -7.44 4.42
CA GLU A 60 4.80 -6.42 5.42
C GLU A 60 5.25 -5.06 4.89
N VAL A 61 4.38 -4.08 5.05
CA VAL A 61 4.66 -2.69 4.73
C VAL A 61 4.41 -1.82 5.95
N CYS A 62 5.05 -0.66 5.98
CA CYS A 62 4.78 0.35 7.00
C CYS A 62 4.67 1.74 6.40
N LEU A 63 3.98 2.63 7.11
CA LEU A 63 3.97 4.06 6.83
C LEU A 63 4.00 4.86 8.12
N SER A 64 4.41 6.13 8.02
CA SER A 64 4.33 7.08 9.12
C SER A 64 3.17 8.05 8.90
N LEU A 65 2.26 8.12 9.88
CA LEU A 65 1.11 9.02 9.87
C LEU A 65 0.92 9.65 11.25
N GLY A 66 0.84 10.97 11.31
CA GLY A 66 0.59 11.69 12.57
C GLY A 66 1.64 11.43 13.67
N GLY A 67 2.89 11.13 13.29
CA GLY A 67 3.98 10.80 14.23
C GLY A 67 3.96 9.37 14.78
N ARG A 68 3.02 8.52 14.33
CA ARG A 68 3.00 7.09 14.61
C ARG A 68 3.36 6.30 13.36
N VAL A 69 4.11 5.22 13.54
CA VAL A 69 4.32 4.21 12.49
C VAL A 69 3.22 3.18 12.58
N TYR A 70 2.59 2.92 11.44
CA TYR A 70 1.59 1.87 11.26
C TYR A 70 2.19 0.80 10.37
N THR A 71 1.93 -0.45 10.70
CA THR A 71 2.40 -1.62 9.93
C THR A 71 1.22 -2.40 9.40
N ALA A 72 1.31 -2.89 8.17
CA ALA A 72 0.29 -3.72 7.57
C ALA A 72 0.86 -5.03 7.05
N GLU A 73 0.15 -6.12 7.35
CA GLU A 73 0.36 -7.42 6.71
C GLU A 73 -0.45 -7.51 5.42
N ILE A 74 0.20 -7.95 4.36
CA ILE A 74 -0.41 -8.13 3.04
C ILE A 74 -0.94 -9.55 2.95
N SER A 75 -2.25 -9.68 2.71
CA SER A 75 -2.88 -10.99 2.64
C SER A 75 -2.32 -11.87 1.53
N PRO A 76 -2.39 -13.22 1.69
CA PRO A 76 -1.97 -14.20 0.70
C PRO A 76 -2.46 -13.93 -0.73
N SER A 77 -3.71 -13.49 -0.85
CA SER A 77 -4.40 -13.20 -2.10
C SER A 77 -4.13 -11.80 -2.66
N LEU A 78 -3.28 -10.99 -2.00
CA LEU A 78 -2.90 -9.61 -2.37
C LEU A 78 -4.11 -8.66 -2.50
N GLY A 79 -5.24 -9.06 -1.90
CA GLY A 79 -6.50 -8.33 -1.97
C GLY A 79 -6.77 -7.46 -0.77
N THR A 80 -6.03 -7.63 0.34
CA THR A 80 -6.27 -6.91 1.59
C THR A 80 -4.97 -6.58 2.32
N LEU A 81 -5.00 -5.48 3.08
CA LEU A 81 -3.98 -5.06 4.02
C LEU A 81 -4.60 -5.09 5.42
N LEU A 82 -3.97 -5.78 6.37
CA LEU A 82 -4.37 -5.81 7.78
C LEU A 82 -3.40 -4.92 8.56
N TRP A 83 -3.89 -3.77 9.04
CA TRP A 83 -3.11 -2.79 9.79
C TRP A 83 -3.03 -3.14 11.29
N ASP A 84 -1.96 -2.72 11.96
CA ASP A 84 -1.68 -2.98 13.38
C ASP A 84 -2.68 -2.33 14.35
N ASP A 85 -3.43 -1.34 13.88
CA ASP A 85 -4.52 -0.71 14.63
C ASP A 85 -5.85 -1.46 14.50
N GLY A 86 -5.87 -2.57 13.75
CA GLY A 86 -7.03 -3.42 13.52
C GLY A 86 -7.86 -3.03 12.28
N GLU A 87 -7.47 -2.02 11.52
CA GLU A 87 -8.14 -1.71 10.26
C GLU A 87 -7.79 -2.71 9.16
N VAL A 88 -8.80 -3.12 8.40
CA VAL A 88 -8.60 -3.95 7.20
C VAL A 88 -8.97 -3.14 5.97
N TRP A 89 -8.02 -2.98 5.06
CA TRP A 89 -8.23 -2.31 3.79
C TRP A 89 -8.31 -3.34 2.67
N ALA A 90 -9.44 -3.38 1.98
CA ALA A 90 -9.68 -4.22 0.83
C ALA A 90 -9.42 -3.47 -0.47
N LYS A 91 -8.63 -4.07 -1.36
CA LYS A 91 -8.40 -3.58 -2.71
C LYS A 91 -9.70 -3.73 -3.51
N ARG A 92 -10.23 -2.61 -3.98
CA ARG A 92 -11.44 -2.58 -4.79
C ARG A 92 -11.18 -3.27 -6.11
N LYS A 93 -11.96 -4.32 -6.40
CA LYS A 93 -11.89 -5.00 -7.71
C LYS A 93 -12.34 -4.04 -8.81
N PRO A 94 -11.66 -4.00 -9.97
CA PRO A 94 -12.19 -3.30 -11.12
C PRO A 94 -13.58 -3.85 -11.44
N LYS A 95 -14.53 -2.95 -11.73
CA LYS A 95 -15.85 -3.35 -12.19
C LYS A 95 -15.65 -3.96 -13.59
N ALA A 96 -15.97 -5.24 -13.73
CA ALA A 96 -15.94 -5.94 -15.02
C ALA A 96 -16.86 -5.28 -16.04
#